data_AF-A0A923W9H4-F1
#
_entry.id   AF-A0A923W9H4-F1
#
_cell.length_a   1.000
_cell.length_b   1.000
_cell.length_c   1.000
_cell.angle_alpha   90.00
_cell.angle_beta   90.00
_cell.angle_gamma   90.00
#
_symmetry.space_group_name_H-M   'P 1'
#
loop_
_entity.id
_entity.type
_entity.pdbx_description
1 polymer ?
#
loop_
_entity_poly.entity_id
_entity_poly.type
_entity_poly.pdbx_seq_one_letter_code
_entity_poly.pdbx_strand_id
1 'polypeptide(L)'
;MRASFPGNFRLSPEEFDTLWDNCIFAVDANVLLNFYRYSASTRIDLEGALGKVGDRIFIPHQAAKEYLKNRLNVTALQANEYNKAAKNLSETIAILSNKKKHPSLPDDVLKPFLAASQAAIQSLQSIHQSLLSQLSNDDVLDFVDNLFSGKVGKGFSKELIQVIDLSLNRKQVYLWEC
;
A
#
# COMPACT_ATOMS: atom_id res chain seq x y z
N MET A 1 22.14 10.93 24.01
CA MET A 1 22.01 10.53 22.58
C MET A 1 21.82 9.03 22.42
N ARG A 2 22.81 8.19 22.73
CA ARG A 2 22.69 6.72 22.54
C ARG A 2 21.53 6.09 23.33
N ALA A 3 21.33 6.49 24.59
CA ALA A 3 20.22 6.00 25.43
C ALA A 3 18.83 6.39 24.92
N SER A 4 18.69 7.58 24.31
CA SER A 4 17.40 8.11 23.84
C SER A 4 17.06 7.65 22.42
N PHE A 5 18.06 7.28 21.62
CA PHE A 5 17.90 6.89 20.22
C PHE A 5 18.72 5.64 19.89
N PRO A 6 18.54 4.53 20.64
CA PRO A 6 19.39 3.34 20.50
C PRO A 6 19.36 2.76 19.08
N GLY A 7 18.22 2.85 18.37
CA GLY A 7 18.08 2.36 17.00
C GLY A 7 18.92 3.08 15.92
N ASN A 8 19.57 4.22 16.25
CA ASN A 8 20.50 4.89 15.34
C ASN A 8 21.95 4.39 15.46
N PHE A 9 22.19 3.43 16.35
CA PHE A 9 23.51 2.87 16.60
C PHE A 9 23.50 1.38 16.27
N ARG A 10 24.59 0.90 15.67
CA ARG A 10 24.74 -0.50 15.29
C ARG A 10 24.79 -1.40 16.53
N LEU A 11 23.98 -2.46 16.50
CA LEU A 11 23.98 -3.55 17.48
C LEU A 11 25.01 -4.61 17.09
N SER A 12 25.52 -5.34 18.07
CA SER A 12 26.22 -6.61 17.81
C SER A 12 25.25 -7.63 17.20
N PRO A 13 25.75 -8.69 16.54
CA PRO A 13 24.90 -9.78 16.07
C PRO A 13 24.03 -10.39 17.18
N GLU A 14 24.60 -10.62 18.36
CA GLU A 14 23.89 -11.21 19.51
C GLU A 14 22.81 -10.27 20.07
N GLU A 15 23.10 -8.96 20.13
CA GLU A 15 22.14 -7.93 20.52
C GLU A 15 20.98 -7.83 19.51
N PHE A 16 21.28 -7.97 18.22
CA PHE A 16 20.27 -7.95 17.16
C PHE A 16 19.35 -9.17 17.22
N ASP A 17 19.90 -10.37 17.35
CA ASP A 17 19.11 -11.61 17.45
C ASP A 17 18.18 -11.55 18.68
N THR A 18 18.73 -11.12 19.82
CA THR A 18 17.94 -10.91 21.04
C THR A 18 16.83 -9.87 20.84
N LEU A 19 17.11 -8.76 20.15
CA LEU A 19 16.10 -7.76 19.82
C LEU A 19 15.03 -8.36 18.92
N TRP A 20 15.43 -9.07 17.86
CA TRP A 20 14.52 -9.62 16.86
C TRP A 20 13.54 -10.64 17.45
N ASP A 21 14.01 -11.48 18.38
CA ASP A 21 13.19 -12.50 19.02
C ASP A 21 12.17 -11.89 20.00
N ASN A 22 12.50 -10.77 20.63
CA ASN A 22 11.71 -10.18 21.71
C ASN A 22 10.96 -8.89 21.34
N CYS A 23 11.24 -8.29 20.17
CA CYS A 23 10.63 -7.03 19.79
C CYS A 23 9.15 -7.17 19.45
N ILE A 24 8.47 -6.03 19.51
CA ILE A 24 7.12 -5.82 18.98
C ILE A 24 7.25 -5.16 17.61
N PHE A 25 6.60 -5.74 16.61
CA PHE A 25 6.48 -5.19 15.27
C PHE A 25 5.29 -4.24 15.21
N ALA A 26 5.57 -2.94 15.33
CA ALA A 26 4.58 -1.88 15.12
C ALA A 26 4.40 -1.62 13.60
N VAL A 27 3.20 -1.90 13.08
CA VAL A 27 2.88 -1.76 11.66
C VAL A 27 2.27 -0.39 11.38
N ASP A 28 2.81 0.30 10.37
CA ASP A 28 2.32 1.60 9.91
C ASP A 28 1.13 1.47 8.95
N ALA A 29 0.34 2.54 8.80
CA ALA A 29 -0.78 2.59 7.87
C ALA A 29 -0.35 2.29 6.43
N ASN A 30 0.81 2.79 5.99
CA ASN A 30 1.27 2.62 4.61
C ASN A 30 1.54 1.15 4.25
N VAL A 31 2.01 0.35 5.22
CA VAL A 31 2.20 -1.09 5.01
C VAL A 31 0.86 -1.76 4.70
N LEU A 32 -0.19 -1.41 5.46
CA LEU A 32 -1.54 -1.95 5.25
C LEU A 32 -2.18 -1.44 3.95
N LEU A 33 -1.99 -0.16 3.62
CA LEU A 33 -2.53 0.41 2.38
C LEU A 33 -1.90 -0.22 1.12
N ASN A 34 -0.69 -0.78 1.21
CA ASN A 34 -0.05 -1.45 0.10
C ASN A 34 -0.72 -2.78 -0.28
N PHE A 35 -1.51 -3.40 0.59
CA PHE A 35 -2.31 -4.59 0.23
C PHE A 35 -3.23 -4.36 -0.96
N TYR A 36 -3.72 -3.12 -1.14
CA TYR A 36 -4.58 -2.74 -2.27
C TYR A 36 -3.81 -2.37 -3.55
N ARG A 37 -2.47 -2.29 -3.48
CA ARG A 37 -1.60 -1.88 -4.59
C ARG A 37 -0.80 -3.04 -5.17
N TYR A 38 -0.51 -4.04 -4.34
CA TYR A 38 0.31 -5.17 -4.70
C TYR A 38 -0.43 -6.19 -5.57
N SER A 39 0.37 -6.98 -6.31
CA SER A 39 -0.14 -8.17 -6.99
C SER A 39 -0.65 -9.18 -5.95
N ALA A 40 -1.48 -10.12 -6.39
CA ALA A 40 -1.97 -11.19 -5.54
C ALA A 40 -0.82 -11.98 -4.87
N SER A 41 0.26 -12.27 -5.61
CA SER A 41 1.42 -13.01 -5.06
C SER A 41 2.13 -12.22 -3.96
N THR A 42 2.45 -10.95 -4.20
CA THR A 42 3.13 -10.11 -3.21
C THR A 42 2.25 -9.83 -1.99
N ARG A 43 0.92 -9.75 -2.19
CA ARG A 43 -0.04 -9.70 -1.08
C ARG A 43 0.04 -10.95 -0.21
N ILE A 44 0.00 -12.15 -0.81
CA ILE A 44 0.12 -13.42 -0.07
C ILE A 44 1.43 -13.50 0.70
N ASP A 45 2.54 -13.07 0.08
CA ASP A 45 3.84 -13.05 0.75
C ASP A 45 3.84 -12.11 1.97
N LEU A 46 3.22 -10.93 1.85
CA LEU A 46 3.10 -9.98 2.96
C LEU A 46 2.16 -10.50 4.05
N GLU A 47 1.03 -11.10 3.70
CA GLU A 47 0.13 -11.76 4.66
C GLU A 47 0.88 -12.84 5.44
N GLY A 48 1.67 -13.67 4.75
CA GLY A 48 2.52 -14.69 5.37
C GLY A 48 3.62 -14.10 6.26
N ALA A 49 4.27 -13.01 5.85
CA ALA A 49 5.29 -12.34 6.64
C ALA A 49 4.71 -11.75 7.93
N LEU A 50 3.56 -11.08 7.87
CA LEU A 50 2.87 -10.54 9.04
C LEU A 50 2.30 -11.65 9.93
N GLY A 51 1.84 -12.76 9.36
CA GLY A 51 1.40 -13.93 10.12
C GLY A 51 2.53 -14.56 10.95
N LYS A 52 3.77 -14.59 10.43
CA LYS A 52 4.94 -15.18 11.12
C LYS A 52 5.36 -14.42 12.38
N VAL A 53 5.08 -13.11 12.47
CA VAL A 53 5.39 -12.34 13.69
C VAL A 53 4.32 -12.54 14.78
N GLY A 54 3.18 -13.16 14.46
CA GLY A 54 2.22 -13.72 15.40
C GLY A 54 1.73 -12.72 16.46
N ASP A 55 1.96 -13.03 17.73
CA ASP A 55 1.50 -12.20 18.86
C ASP A 55 2.37 -10.98 19.12
N ARG A 56 3.50 -10.87 18.44
CA ARG A 56 4.40 -9.71 18.55
C ARG A 56 4.05 -8.60 17.57
N ILE A 57 2.93 -8.71 16.86
CA ILE A 57 2.44 -7.66 15.96
C ILE A 57 1.57 -6.65 16.72
N PHE A 58 1.69 -5.38 16.36
CA PHE A 58 0.95 -4.28 16.97
C PHE A 58 0.66 -3.20 15.93
N ILE A 59 -0.48 -2.51 16.06
CA ILE A 59 -0.76 -1.31 15.25
C ILE A 59 -1.06 -0.11 16.15
N PRO A 60 -0.33 1.01 15.99
CA PRO A 60 -0.68 2.25 16.68
C PRO A 60 -2.09 2.72 16.29
N HIS A 61 -2.85 3.26 17.25
CA HIS A 61 -4.21 3.76 17.00
C HIS A 61 -4.31 4.69 15.79
N GLN A 62 -3.36 5.61 15.68
CA GLN A 62 -3.33 6.59 14.60
C GLN A 62 -3.10 5.94 13.24
N ALA A 63 -2.23 4.91 13.15
CA ALA A 63 -2.01 4.15 11.94
C ALA A 63 -3.26 3.36 11.53
N ALA A 64 -3.94 2.71 12.49
CA ALA A 64 -5.21 2.02 12.21
C ALA A 64 -6.28 2.99 11.69
N LYS A 65 -6.43 4.15 12.32
CA LYS A 65 -7.36 5.21 11.90
C LYS A 65 -7.04 5.71 10.49
N GLU A 66 -5.77 5.94 10.18
CA GLU A 66 -5.34 6.40 8.86
C GLU A 66 -5.59 5.35 7.78
N TYR A 67 -5.26 4.08 8.04
CA TYR A 67 -5.57 2.96 7.16
C TYR A 67 -7.07 2.90 6.85
N LEU A 68 -7.92 2.87 7.89
CA LEU A 68 -9.37 2.79 7.73
C LEU A 68 -9.92 3.97 6.93
N LYS A 69 -9.43 5.19 7.17
CA LYS A 69 -9.83 6.40 6.44
C LYS A 69 -9.44 6.33 4.96
N ASN A 70 -8.25 5.82 4.66
CA ASN A 70 -7.64 5.96 3.33
C ASN A 70 -7.86 4.74 2.41
N ARG A 71 -8.19 3.55 2.94
CA ARG A 71 -8.23 2.30 2.15
C ARG A 71 -9.09 2.39 0.89
N LEU A 72 -10.33 2.89 1.00
CA LEU A 72 -11.26 2.98 -0.13
C LEU A 72 -10.75 3.93 -1.21
N ASN A 73 -10.15 5.05 -0.79
CA ASN A 73 -9.56 6.01 -1.72
C ASN A 73 -8.34 5.41 -2.43
N VAL A 74 -7.47 4.70 -1.71
CA VAL A 74 -6.30 4.03 -2.32
C VAL A 74 -6.74 2.98 -3.34
N THR A 75 -7.74 2.16 -2.99
CA THR A 75 -8.30 1.15 -3.91
C THR A 75 -8.91 1.80 -5.15
N ALA A 76 -9.71 2.86 -4.98
CA ALA A 76 -10.31 3.58 -6.11
C ALA A 76 -9.27 4.24 -7.01
N LEU A 77 -8.22 4.85 -6.44
CA LEU A 77 -7.11 5.43 -7.20
C LEU A 77 -6.36 4.34 -7.98
N GLN A 78 -6.04 3.22 -7.34
CA GLN A 78 -5.37 2.09 -8.00
C GLN A 78 -6.22 1.54 -9.16
N ALA A 79 -7.53 1.34 -8.94
CA ALA A 79 -8.44 0.90 -9.99
C ALA A 79 -8.44 1.88 -11.17
N ASN A 80 -8.44 3.18 -10.90
CA ASN A 80 -8.42 4.20 -11.94
C ASN A 80 -7.12 4.19 -12.77
N GLU A 81 -5.96 3.92 -12.16
CA GLU A 81 -4.70 3.80 -12.89
C GLU A 81 -4.74 2.65 -13.92
N TYR A 82 -5.32 1.50 -13.56
CA TYR A 82 -5.53 0.39 -14.51
C TYR A 82 -6.48 0.77 -15.65
N ASN A 83 -7.57 1.47 -15.35
CA ASN A 83 -8.52 1.93 -16.37
C ASN A 83 -7.88 2.96 -17.32
N LYS A 84 -7.08 3.90 -16.79
CA LYS A 84 -6.32 4.86 -17.60
C LYS A 84 -5.33 4.16 -18.52
N ALA A 85 -4.58 3.18 -18.01
CA ALA A 85 -3.65 2.39 -18.82
C ALA A 85 -4.37 1.67 -19.97
N ALA A 86 -5.50 1.02 -19.69
CA ALA A 86 -6.32 0.34 -20.69
C ALA A 86 -6.84 1.30 -21.77
N LYS A 87 -7.32 2.48 -21.36
CA LYS A 87 -7.81 3.52 -22.26
C LYS A 87 -6.69 4.04 -23.17
N ASN A 88 -5.54 4.41 -22.60
CA ASN A 88 -4.39 4.93 -23.35
C ASN A 88 -3.89 3.91 -24.40
N LEU A 89 -3.84 2.62 -24.03
CA LEU A 89 -3.45 1.56 -24.95
C LEU A 89 -4.50 1.37 -26.05
N SER A 90 -5.79 1.42 -25.71
CA SER A 90 -6.89 1.34 -26.70
C SER A 90 -6.81 2.47 -27.73
N GLU A 91 -6.54 3.70 -27.28
CA GLU A 91 -6.36 4.86 -28.16
C GLU A 91 -5.15 4.69 -29.08
N THR A 92 -4.04 4.16 -28.54
CA THR A 92 -2.81 3.88 -29.31
C THR A 92 -3.06 2.85 -30.42
N ILE A 93 -3.76 1.76 -30.11
CA ILE A 93 -4.17 0.72 -31.07
C ILE A 93 -5.05 1.33 -32.18
N ALA A 94 -6.02 2.17 -31.81
CA ALA A 94 -6.93 2.81 -32.78
C ALA A 94 -6.17 3.72 -33.76
N ILE A 95 -5.15 4.44 -33.28
CA ILE A 95 -4.28 5.27 -34.13
C ILE A 95 -3.49 4.39 -35.11
N LEU A 96 -2.80 3.37 -34.61
CA LEU A 96 -1.93 2.50 -35.42
C LEU A 96 -2.69 1.64 -36.42
N SER A 97 -3.94 1.30 -36.12
CA SER A 97 -4.83 0.55 -37.02
C SER A 97 -5.31 1.37 -38.23
N ASN A 98 -5.07 2.68 -38.24
CA ASN A 98 -5.46 3.56 -39.35
C ASN A 98 -4.51 3.41 -40.54
N LYS A 99 -4.81 2.45 -41.44
CA LYS A 99 -4.03 2.20 -42.66
C LYS A 99 -3.94 3.38 -43.63
N LYS A 100 -4.89 4.34 -43.56
CA LYS A 100 -4.81 5.56 -44.38
C LYS A 100 -3.68 6.49 -43.91
N LYS A 101 -3.41 6.52 -42.59
CA LYS A 101 -2.33 7.33 -42.00
C LYS A 101 -0.99 6.59 -41.94
N HIS A 102 -1.02 5.26 -41.90
CA HIS A 102 0.17 4.41 -41.75
C HIS A 102 0.21 3.28 -42.79
N PRO A 103 0.24 3.59 -44.10
CA PRO A 103 0.17 2.58 -45.16
C PRO A 103 1.41 1.66 -45.20
N SER A 104 2.58 2.17 -44.80
CA SER A 104 3.84 1.42 -44.82
C SER A 104 4.06 0.54 -43.59
N LEU A 105 3.13 0.50 -42.63
CA LEU A 105 3.25 -0.34 -41.44
C LEU A 105 2.89 -1.80 -41.79
N PRO A 106 3.84 -2.74 -41.74
CA PRO A 106 3.62 -4.10 -42.19
C PRO A 106 2.59 -4.85 -41.33
N ASP A 107 1.78 -5.68 -41.99
CA ASP A 107 0.70 -6.44 -41.33
C ASP A 107 1.22 -7.53 -40.38
N ASP A 108 2.36 -8.12 -40.70
CA ASP A 108 3.08 -9.13 -39.91
C ASP A 108 3.63 -8.56 -38.60
N VAL A 109 3.88 -7.24 -38.54
CA VAL A 109 4.23 -6.54 -37.29
C VAL A 109 2.97 -6.04 -36.57
N LEU A 110 2.04 -5.43 -37.31
CA LEU A 110 0.86 -4.79 -36.73
C LEU A 110 -0.09 -5.82 -36.09
N LYS A 111 -0.41 -6.93 -36.77
CA LYS A 111 -1.41 -7.89 -36.26
C LYS A 111 -1.00 -8.52 -34.92
N PRO A 112 0.23 -9.02 -34.73
CA PRO A 112 0.65 -9.54 -33.43
C PRO A 112 0.64 -8.47 -32.33
N PHE A 113 1.06 -7.24 -32.64
CA PHE A 113 1.02 -6.13 -31.69
C PHE A 113 -0.42 -5.83 -31.23
N LEU A 114 -1.38 -5.76 -32.16
CA LEU A 114 -2.79 -5.53 -31.85
C LEU A 114 -3.35 -6.66 -30.97
N ALA A 115 -3.04 -7.92 -31.29
CA ALA A 115 -3.48 -9.07 -30.51
C ALA A 115 -2.95 -9.05 -29.07
N ALA A 116 -1.64 -8.82 -28.91
CA ALA A 116 -1.02 -8.71 -27.58
C ALA A 116 -1.58 -7.53 -26.78
N SER A 117 -1.79 -6.39 -27.44
CA SER A 117 -2.33 -5.19 -26.79
C SER A 117 -3.79 -5.38 -26.36
N GLN A 118 -4.60 -6.10 -27.15
CA GLN A 118 -5.97 -6.43 -26.78
C GLN A 118 -6.03 -7.37 -25.56
N ALA A 119 -5.13 -8.36 -25.48
CA ALA A 119 -5.00 -9.24 -24.32
C ALA A 119 -4.56 -8.45 -23.07
N ALA A 120 -3.65 -7.47 -23.24
CA ALA A 120 -3.25 -6.57 -22.16
C ALA A 120 -4.43 -5.70 -21.67
N ILE A 121 -5.21 -5.11 -22.58
CA ILE A 121 -6.42 -4.34 -22.23
C ILE A 121 -7.40 -5.19 -21.42
N GLN A 122 -7.68 -6.42 -21.86
CA GLN A 122 -8.57 -7.33 -21.13
C GLN A 122 -8.05 -7.62 -19.71
N SER A 123 -6.75 -7.87 -19.57
CA SER A 123 -6.11 -8.10 -18.27
C SER A 123 -6.22 -6.87 -17.35
N LEU A 124 -5.93 -5.68 -17.87
CA LEU A 124 -6.03 -4.41 -17.13
C LEU A 124 -7.48 -4.15 -16.68
N GLN A 125 -8.46 -4.40 -17.56
CA GLN A 125 -9.88 -4.26 -17.25
C GLN A 125 -10.35 -5.29 -16.21
N SER A 126 -9.89 -6.53 -16.28
CA SER A 126 -10.19 -7.55 -15.27
C SER A 126 -9.67 -7.14 -13.90
N ILE A 127 -8.43 -6.63 -13.82
CA ILE A 127 -7.85 -6.14 -12.55
C ILE A 127 -8.62 -4.92 -12.04
N HIS A 128 -8.97 -3.98 -12.92
CA HIS A 128 -9.81 -2.84 -12.57
C HIS A 128 -11.13 -3.26 -11.91
N GLN A 129 -11.85 -4.22 -12.52
CA GLN A 129 -13.11 -4.72 -11.97
C GLN A 129 -12.91 -5.45 -10.64
N SER A 130 -11.84 -6.23 -10.50
CA SER A 130 -11.48 -6.88 -9.23
C SER A 130 -11.30 -5.86 -8.11
N LEU A 131 -10.55 -4.78 -8.35
CA LEU A 131 -10.34 -3.71 -7.37
C LEU A 131 -11.65 -2.97 -7.03
N LEU A 132 -12.53 -2.74 -8.00
CA LEU A 132 -13.84 -2.13 -7.72
C LEU A 132 -14.72 -3.04 -6.87
N SER A 133 -14.69 -4.36 -7.10
CA SER A 133 -15.44 -5.31 -6.29
C SER A 133 -14.97 -5.33 -4.83
N GLN A 134 -13.67 -5.10 -4.59
CA GLN A 134 -13.11 -4.98 -3.25
C GLN A 134 -13.62 -3.76 -2.47
N LEU A 135 -14.15 -2.73 -3.14
CA LEU A 135 -14.79 -1.60 -2.46
C LEU A 135 -16.10 -2.00 -1.75
N SER A 136 -16.73 -3.08 -2.21
CA SER A 136 -17.97 -3.63 -1.63
C SER A 136 -17.74 -4.89 -0.79
N ASN A 137 -16.71 -5.68 -1.12
CA ASN A 137 -16.33 -6.90 -0.41
C ASN A 137 -14.81 -6.91 -0.15
N ASP A 138 -14.41 -6.40 1.02
CA ASP A 138 -13.02 -6.05 1.34
C ASP A 138 -12.33 -7.16 2.14
N ASP A 139 -11.85 -8.18 1.43
CA ASP A 139 -11.13 -9.32 2.01
C ASP A 139 -9.81 -8.92 2.72
N VAL A 140 -9.19 -7.82 2.29
CA VAL A 140 -8.02 -7.23 2.96
C VAL A 140 -8.41 -6.71 4.34
N LEU A 141 -9.54 -6.01 4.44
CA LEU A 141 -10.02 -5.50 5.73
C LEU A 141 -10.29 -6.64 6.71
N ASP A 142 -10.91 -7.73 6.25
CA ASP A 142 -11.17 -8.91 7.08
C ASP A 142 -9.86 -9.54 7.58
N PHE A 143 -8.85 -9.66 6.71
CA PHE A 143 -7.53 -10.15 7.11
C PHE A 143 -6.88 -9.24 8.18
N VAL A 144 -6.89 -7.92 7.95
CA VAL A 144 -6.29 -6.94 8.88
C VAL A 144 -7.02 -6.94 10.22
N ASP A 145 -8.36 -6.98 10.24
CA ASP A 145 -9.14 -7.02 11.47
C ASP A 145 -8.81 -8.25 12.33
N ASN A 146 -8.76 -9.42 11.69
CA ASN A 146 -8.39 -10.67 12.36
C ASN A 146 -6.95 -10.64 12.89
N LEU A 147 -6.00 -10.17 12.08
CA LEU A 147 -4.58 -10.14 12.44
C LEU A 147 -4.31 -9.21 13.65
N PHE A 148 -5.00 -8.08 13.72
CA PHE A 148 -4.80 -7.06 14.76
C PHE A 148 -5.85 -7.07 15.88
N SER A 149 -6.70 -8.10 15.95
CA SER A 149 -7.69 -8.23 17.02
C SER A 149 -7.03 -8.20 18.40
N GLY A 150 -7.42 -7.21 19.23
CA GLY A 150 -6.83 -6.97 20.54
C GLY A 150 -5.40 -6.38 20.54
N LYS A 151 -4.83 -6.08 19.35
CA LYS A 151 -3.44 -5.63 19.15
C LYS A 151 -3.36 -4.19 18.64
N VAL A 152 -4.42 -3.40 18.86
CA VAL A 152 -4.51 -1.98 18.49
C VAL A 152 -4.17 -1.11 19.70
N GLY A 153 -3.29 -0.12 19.50
CA GLY A 153 -2.94 0.86 20.53
C GLY A 153 -4.13 1.70 20.99
N LYS A 154 -4.02 2.28 22.19
CA LYS A 154 -5.00 3.27 22.66
C LYS A 154 -4.80 4.59 21.91
N GLY A 155 -5.91 5.27 21.60
CA GLY A 155 -5.86 6.62 21.06
C GLY A 155 -5.31 7.61 22.07
N PHE A 156 -4.65 8.66 21.57
CA PHE A 156 -4.26 9.79 22.39
C PHE A 156 -5.46 10.62 22.82
N SER A 157 -5.34 11.35 23.93
CA SER A 157 -6.37 12.29 24.35
C SER A 157 -6.46 13.46 23.36
N LYS A 158 -7.60 14.17 23.34
CA LYS A 158 -7.81 15.30 22.43
C LYS A 158 -6.78 16.41 22.66
N GLU A 159 -6.42 16.63 23.92
CA GLU A 159 -5.45 17.63 24.35
C GLU A 159 -4.06 17.31 23.80
N LEU A 160 -3.64 16.04 23.87
CA LEU A 160 -2.35 15.61 23.35
C LEU A 160 -2.31 15.66 21.82
N ILE A 161 -3.40 15.32 21.13
CA ILE A 161 -3.51 15.48 19.68
C ILE A 161 -3.34 16.96 19.28
N GLN A 162 -3.99 17.87 20.01
CA GLN A 162 -3.89 19.30 19.75
C GLN A 162 -2.46 19.82 19.95
N VAL A 163 -1.75 19.34 20.98
CA VAL A 163 -0.34 19.66 21.20
C VAL A 163 0.54 19.13 20.06
N ILE A 164 0.32 17.89 19.61
CA ILE A 164 1.04 17.30 18.47
C ILE A 164 0.81 18.13 17.21
N ASP A 165 -0.43 18.44 16.85
CA ASP A 165 -0.76 19.24 15.66
C ASP A 165 -0.14 20.64 15.71
N LEU A 166 -0.12 21.27 16.89
CA LEU A 166 0.54 22.57 17.10
C LEU A 166 2.06 22.46 16.95
N SER A 167 2.68 21.38 17.44
CA SER A 167 4.12 21.14 17.34
C SER A 167 4.57 20.82 15.91
N LEU A 168 3.79 20.06 15.14
CA LEU A 168 4.09 19.73 13.73
C LEU A 168 4.01 20.96 12.83
N ASN A 169 3.11 21.91 13.15
CA ASN A 169 2.97 23.18 12.43
C ASN A 169 3.97 24.25 12.89
N ARG A 170 4.67 24.05 14.02
CA ARG A 170 5.73 24.95 14.48
C ARG A 170 7.09 24.41 14.06
N LYS A 171 7.72 25.07 13.08
CA LYS A 171 9.17 24.95 12.86
C LYS A 171 9.88 25.40 14.15
N GLN A 172 10.33 24.43 14.95
CA GLN A 172 11.17 24.60 16.16
C GLN A 172 10.60 25.52 17.25
N VAL A 173 9.78 24.98 18.16
CA VAL A 173 9.72 25.50 19.54
C VAL A 173 9.70 24.30 20.48
N TYR A 174 10.83 24.04 21.13
CA TYR A 174 10.94 23.05 22.20
C TYR A 174 10.66 23.75 23.53
N LEU A 175 9.56 23.41 24.19
CA LEU A 175 9.35 23.71 25.60
C LEU A 175 9.66 22.43 26.38
N TRP A 176 10.68 22.50 27.24
CA TRP A 176 11.03 21.47 28.20
C TRP A 176 10.63 21.98 29.58
N GLU A 177 9.76 21.26 30.29
CA GLU A 177 9.68 21.35 31.74
C GLU A 177 10.60 20.29 32.34
N CYS A 178 11.45 20.71 33.29
CA CYS A 178 12.33 19.85 34.06
C CYS A 178 11.57 19.06 35.13
#